data_AF-A0A7Y2GC07-F1
#
_entry.id   AF-A0A7Y2GC07-F1
#
_cell.length_a   1.000
_cell.length_b   1.000
_cell.length_c   1.000
_cell.angle_alpha   90.00
_cell.angle_beta   90.00
_cell.angle_gamma   90.00
#
_symmetry.space_group_name_H-M   'P 1'
#
loop_
_entity.id
_entity.type
_entity.pdbx_description
1 polymer ?
#
loop_
_entity_poly.entity_id
_entity_poly.type
_entity_poly.pdbx_seq_one_letter_code
_entity_poly.pdbx_strand_id
1 'polypeptide(L)' 'NNEVISNSIRLRNPFTDVLNLLQIDLIRRYRAAESEDVDPVRRALFLSINGIAAAMQSTG' A
#
# COMPACT_ATOMS: atom_id res chain seq x y z
N ASN A 1 3.25 11.68 -25.97
CA ASN A 1 2.55 12.31 -24.83
C ASN A 1 1.13 11.76 -24.82
N ASN A 2 0.79 10.85 -23.90
CA ASN A 2 -0.54 10.22 -23.87
C ASN A 2 -1.32 10.75 -22.65
N GLU A 3 -2.20 11.71 -22.90
CA GLU A 3 -2.97 12.41 -21.86
C GLU A 3 -3.90 11.46 -21.08
N VAL A 4 -4.38 10.39 -21.71
CA VAL A 4 -5.24 9.37 -21.06
C VAL A 4 -4.46 8.63 -19.96
N ILE A 5 -3.20 8.29 -20.22
CA ILE A 5 -2.32 7.64 -19.23
C ILE A 5 -1.95 8.60 -18.11
N SER A 6 -1.68 9.87 -18.43
CA SER A 6 -1.39 10.89 -17.42
C SER A 6 -2.57 11.13 -16.48
N ASN A 7 -3.79 11.20 -17.02
CA ASN A 7 -5.01 11.34 -16.22
C ASN A 7 -5.25 10.13 -15.33
N SER A 8 -5.05 8.91 -15.84
CA SER A 8 -5.25 7.70 -15.04
C SER A 8 -4.24 7.57 -13.91
N ILE A 9 -2.96 7.92 -14.14
CA ILE A 9 -1.94 7.98 -13.07
C ILE A 9 -2.32 9.01 -12.01
N ARG A 10 -2.68 10.23 -12.41
CA ARG A 10 -3.04 11.30 -11.48
C ARG A 10 -4.25 10.97 -10.62
N LEU A 11 -5.22 10.24 -11.18
CA LEU A 11 -6.38 9.77 -10.43
C LEU A 11 -6.02 8.68 -9.39
N ARG A 12 -5.05 7.80 -9.70
CA ARG A 12 -4.65 6.71 -8.80
C ARG A 12 -3.76 7.18 -7.65
N ASN A 13 -2.88 8.16 -7.89
CA ASN A 13 -1.87 8.57 -6.91
C ASN A 13 -2.43 8.88 -5.51
N PRO A 14 -3.53 9.65 -5.35
CA PRO A 14 -4.10 9.90 -4.02
C PRO A 14 -4.54 8.64 -3.28
N PHE A 15 -5.05 7.62 -3.99
CA PHE A 15 -5.43 6.34 -3.37
C PHE A 15 -4.20 5.53 -2.95
N THR A 16 -3.14 5.56 -3.75
CA THR A 16 -1.84 4.97 -3.39
C THR A 16 -1.25 5.65 -2.15
N ASP A 17 -1.37 6.98 -2.03
CA ASP A 17 -0.88 7.72 -0.88
C ASP A 17 -1.59 7.31 0.43
N VAL A 18 -2.91 7.08 0.38
CA VAL A 18 -3.67 6.55 1.51
C VAL A 18 -3.19 5.15 1.91
N LEU A 19 -2.95 4.27 0.93
CA LEU A 19 -2.41 2.93 1.19
C LEU A 19 -1.00 2.97 1.77
N ASN A 20 -0.15 3.90 1.32
CA ASN A 20 1.19 4.12 1.85
C ASN A 20 1.14 4.57 3.33
N LEU A 21 0.24 5.50 3.68
CA LEU A 21 0.06 5.94 5.06
C LEU A 21 -0.39 4.79 5.97
N LEU A 22 -1.35 3.98 5.50
CA LEU A 22 -1.80 2.79 6.21
C LEU A 22 -0.65 1.77 6.38
N GLN A 23 0.15 1.54 5.34
CA GLN A 23 1.28 0.62 5.41
C GLN A 23 2.33 1.07 6.44
N ILE A 24 2.61 2.37 6.54
CA ILE A 24 3.53 2.91 7.57
C ILE A 24 3.03 2.58 8.97
N ASP A 25 1.73 2.75 9.22
CA ASP A 25 1.12 2.41 10.51
C ASP A 25 1.18 0.90 10.80
N LEU A 26 0.87 0.07 9.80
CA LEU A 26 0.98 -1.39 9.91
C LEU A 26 2.41 -1.86 10.20
N ILE A 27 3.43 -1.25 9.59
CA ILE A 27 4.84 -1.55 9.88
C ILE A 27 5.18 -1.19 11.34
N ARG A 28 4.69 -0.05 11.83
CA ARG A 28 4.91 0.37 13.23
C ARG A 28 4.26 -0.62 14.20
N ARG A 29 3.01 -1.00 13.94
CA ARG A 29 2.29 -2.02 14.74
C ARG A 29 2.99 -3.37 14.69
N TYR A 30 3.44 -3.81 13.51
CA TYR A 30 4.11 -5.09 13.35
C TYR A 30 5.41 -5.16 14.17
N ARG A 31 6.18 -4.06 14.21
CA ARG A 31 7.40 -3.95 15.02
C ARG A 31 7.14 -3.93 16.53
N ALA A 32 5.94 -3.52 16.95
CA ALA A 32 5.54 -3.42 18.35
C ALA A 32 4.64 -4.59 18.80
N ALA A 33 4.25 -5.47 17.88
CA ALA A 33 3.32 -6.56 18.16
C ALA A 33 3.97 -7.63 19.03
N GLU A 34 3.24 -8.06 20.07
CA GLU A 34 3.55 -9.25 20.84
C GLU A 34 2.98 -10.49 20.13
N SER A 35 3.39 -11.69 20.53
CA SER A 35 3.14 -12.95 19.81
C SER A 35 1.69 -13.19 19.35
N GLU A 36 0.69 -12.69 20.08
CA GLU A 36 -0.73 -12.86 19.73
C GLU A 36 -1.22 -11.89 18.64
N ASP A 37 -0.58 -10.72 18.50
CA ASP A 37 -0.95 -9.67 17.53
C ASP A 37 -0.14 -9.74 16.23
N VAL A 38 0.95 -10.51 16.19
CA VAL A 38 1.85 -10.59 15.03
C VAL A 38 1.12 -11.04 13.77
N ASP A 39 0.30 -12.09 13.85
CA ASP A 39 -0.36 -12.69 12.69
C ASP A 39 -1.41 -11.79 12.00
N PRO A 40 -2.37 -11.17 12.72
CA PRO A 40 -3.33 -10.27 12.09
C PRO A 40 -2.64 -9.03 11.48
N VAL A 41 -1.65 -8.46 12.16
CA VAL A 41 -0.91 -7.28 11.65
C VAL A 41 -0.05 -7.65 10.44
N ARG A 42 0.63 -8.80 10.47
CA ARG A 42 1.39 -9.34 9.33
C ARG A 42 0.50 -9.55 8.11
N ARG A 43 -0.71 -10.10 8.29
CA ARG A 43 -1.66 -10.30 7.19
C ARG A 43 -2.10 -8.97 6.59
N ALA A 44 -2.44 -7.99 7.42
CA ALA A 44 -2.80 -6.65 6.96
C ALA A 44 -1.66 -5.98 6.17
N LEU A 45 -0.41 -6.14 6.64
CA LEU A 45 0.78 -5.62 5.96
C LEU A 45 0.99 -6.25 4.58
N PHE A 46 0.78 -7.57 4.42
CA PHE A 46 0.86 -8.20 3.10
C PHE A 46 -0.24 -7.73 2.16
N LEU A 47 -1.46 -7.50 2.67
CA LEU A 47 -2.55 -6.95 1.86
C LEU A 47 -2.22 -5.54 1.37
N SER A 48 -1.62 -4.68 2.19
CA SER A 48 -1.21 -3.34 1.75
C SER A 48 -0.13 -3.39 0.68
N ILE A 49 0.86 -4.29 0.81
CA ILE A 49 1.90 -4.50 -0.22
C ILE A 49 1.27 -4.87 -1.58
N ASN A 50 0.36 -5.84 -1.58
CA ASN A 50 -0.31 -6.27 -2.80
C ASN A 50 -1.19 -5.16 -3.39
N GLY A 51 -1.87 -4.39 -2.55
CA GLY A 51 -2.69 -3.25 -2.99
C GLY A 51 -1.86 -2.14 -3.66
N ILE A 52 -0.70 -1.80 -3.08
CA ILE A 52 0.22 -0.82 -3.65
C ILE A 52 0.79 -1.31 -4.98
N ALA A 53 1.23 -2.58 -5.05
CA ALA A 53 1.73 -3.17 -6.29
C ALA A 53 0.68 -3.14 -7.41
N ALA A 54 -0.58 -3.45 -7.10
CA ALA A 54 -1.68 -3.37 -8.07
C ALA A 54 -1.97 -1.93 -8.52
N ALA A 55 -1.86 -0.95 -7.62
CA ALA A 55 -2.08 0.46 -7.93
C ALA A 55 -0.96 1.06 -8.80
N MET A 56 0.28 0.60 -8.58
CA MET A 56 1.48 1.08 -9.30
C MET A 56 1.66 0.43 -10.69
N GLN A 57 0.96 -0.68 -10.98
CA GLN A 57 1.07 -1.40 -12.26
C GLN A 57 2.54 -1.70 -12.63
N SER A 58 2.95 -1.61 -13.90
CA SER A 58 4.34 -1.81 -14.30
C SER A 58 5.17 -0.57 -13.97
N THR A 59 5.98 -0.64 -12.92
CA THR A 59 7.02 0.36 -12.63
C THR A 59 8.37 -0.02 -13.25
N GLY A 60 8.33 -0.68 -14.42
CA GLY A 60 9.50 -1.15 -15.16
C GLY A 60 10.15 -0.04 -15.97
#